data_AF-A0A956V8Q0-F1
#
_entry.id   AF-A0A956V8Q0-F1
#
_cell.length_a   1.000
_cell.length_b   1.000
_cell.length_c   1.000
_cell.angle_alpha   90.00
_cell.angle_beta   90.00
_cell.angle_gamma   90.00
#
_symmetry.space_group_name_H-M   'P 1'
#
loop_
_entity.id
_entity.type
_entity.pdbx_description
1 polymer ?
#
loop_
_entity_poly.entity_id
_entity_poly.type
_entity_poly.pdbx_seq_one_letter_code
_entity_poly.pdbx_strand_id
1 'polypeptide(L)'
;MAAIMGPPPKMNYVPGHSLPELALLELYCLYQEQPSLAEKLGVSVQPRHYLDLAKFWIDYRGNHQDRETTGSYNQDDKPVLEQTKIVGHSVRAGLLASGVAALAAVTERSDYSEAMQRWWSNMVEARMYLTGGLGAIASYEGFGDDFELPNTGYAETCAAVAEAFLALR
;
A
#
# COMPACT_ATOMS: atom_id res chain seq x y z
N MET A 1 -13.99 -11.61 3.10
CA MET A 1 -13.15 -11.04 2.02
C MET A 1 -12.44 -12.14 1.22
N ALA A 2 -11.59 -12.98 1.83
CA ALA A 2 -10.80 -14.00 1.10
C ALA A 2 -11.63 -15.05 0.32
N ALA A 3 -12.90 -15.28 0.70
CA ALA A 3 -13.81 -16.15 -0.05
C ALA A 3 -14.37 -15.49 -1.33
N ILE A 4 -14.39 -14.15 -1.38
CA ILE A 4 -15.04 -13.35 -2.45
C ILE A 4 -14.01 -12.76 -3.40
N MET A 5 -12.90 -12.26 -2.85
CA MET A 5 -11.86 -11.53 -3.58
C MET A 5 -10.65 -12.43 -3.82
N GLY A 6 -10.06 -12.34 -5.01
CA GLY A 6 -8.90 -13.14 -5.40
C GLY A 6 -8.81 -13.32 -6.92
N PRO A 7 -7.85 -14.12 -7.40
CA PRO A 7 -7.78 -14.48 -8.81
C PRO A 7 -9.05 -15.24 -9.24
N PRO A 8 -9.35 -15.30 -10.56
CA PRO A 8 -10.47 -16.07 -11.09
C PRO A 8 -10.52 -17.50 -10.51
N PRO A 9 -11.71 -18.00 -10.12
CA PRO A 9 -13.05 -17.48 -10.42
C PRO A 9 -13.59 -16.45 -9.39
N LYS A 10 -12.77 -15.95 -8.47
CA LYS A 10 -13.17 -14.91 -7.51
C LYS A 10 -13.24 -13.53 -8.17
N MET A 11 -13.79 -12.55 -7.45
CA MET A 11 -13.95 -11.19 -7.94
C MET A 11 -12.61 -10.44 -7.89
N ASN A 12 -12.28 -9.76 -9.00
CA ASN A 12 -11.18 -8.81 -9.05
C ASN A 12 -11.58 -7.52 -8.32
N TYR A 13 -11.41 -7.46 -7.00
CA TYR A 13 -11.60 -6.25 -6.21
C TYR A 13 -10.36 -5.95 -5.38
N VAL A 14 -9.81 -4.75 -5.58
CA VAL A 14 -8.67 -4.21 -4.82
C VAL A 14 -9.13 -3.04 -3.94
N PRO A 15 -8.46 -2.77 -2.80
CA PRO A 15 -8.81 -1.64 -1.95
C PRO A 15 -8.69 -0.31 -2.70
N GLY A 16 -9.76 0.49 -2.72
CA GLY A 16 -9.71 1.86 -3.24
C GLY A 16 -8.90 2.81 -2.36
N HIS A 17 -8.77 2.49 -1.08
CA HIS A 17 -7.88 3.15 -0.13
C HIS A 17 -7.02 2.08 0.57
N SER A 18 -5.72 2.13 0.33
CA SER A 18 -4.75 1.17 0.86
C SER A 18 -4.60 1.29 2.38
N LEU A 19 -4.13 0.19 2.98
CA LEU A 19 -3.94 -0.12 4.41
C LEU A 19 -4.33 -1.58 4.68
N PRO A 20 -5.43 -2.12 4.10
CA PRO A 20 -5.82 -3.51 4.32
C PRO A 20 -4.71 -4.50 3.95
N GLU A 21 -3.87 -4.18 2.96
CA GLU A 21 -2.70 -4.98 2.58
C GLU A 21 -1.75 -5.16 3.77
N LEU A 22 -1.33 -4.05 4.38
CA LEU A 22 -0.45 -4.08 5.56
C LEU A 22 -1.15 -4.76 6.73
N ALA A 23 -2.41 -4.41 7.01
CA ALA A 23 -3.15 -4.96 8.15
C ALA A 23 -3.27 -6.49 8.09
N LEU A 24 -3.52 -7.05 6.90
CA LEU A 24 -3.58 -8.51 6.73
C LEU A 24 -2.20 -9.19 6.83
N LEU A 25 -1.13 -8.51 6.42
CA LEU A 25 0.23 -9.02 6.60
C LEU A 25 0.64 -9.03 8.08
N GLU A 26 0.33 -7.97 8.82
CA GLU A 26 0.53 -7.95 10.29
C GLU A 26 -0.28 -9.06 10.98
N LEU A 27 -1.53 -9.28 10.55
CA LEU A 27 -2.34 -10.38 11.09
C LEU A 27 -1.75 -11.76 10.74
N TYR A 28 -1.22 -11.92 9.53
CA TYR A 28 -0.49 -13.12 9.13
C TYR A 28 0.72 -13.36 10.06
N CYS A 29 1.57 -12.36 10.25
CA CYS A 29 2.74 -12.44 11.13
C CYS A 29 2.34 -12.75 12.58
N LEU A 30 1.33 -12.06 13.11
CA LEU A 30 0.84 -12.27 14.48
C LEU A 30 0.44 -13.73 14.73
N TYR A 31 -0.28 -14.37 13.80
CA TYR A 31 -0.68 -15.77 13.96
C TYR A 31 0.45 -16.77 13.71
N GLN A 32 1.50 -16.38 12.97
CA GLN A 32 2.72 -17.19 12.87
C GLN A 32 3.53 -17.14 14.17
N GLU A 33 3.63 -15.95 14.78
CA GLU A 33 4.34 -15.75 16.04
C GLU A 33 3.56 -16.31 17.25
N GLN A 34 2.23 -16.27 17.20
CA GLN A 34 1.35 -16.73 18.28
C GLN A 34 0.29 -17.74 17.79
N PRO A 35 0.66 -18.99 17.44
CA PRO A 35 -0.28 -19.97 16.89
C PRO A 35 -1.46 -20.32 17.81
N SER A 36 -1.25 -20.24 19.13
CA SER A 36 -2.30 -20.49 20.14
C SER A 36 -3.33 -19.37 20.26
N LEU A 37 -3.11 -18.20 19.66
CA LEU A 37 -3.98 -17.04 19.80
C LEU A 37 -5.38 -17.32 19.24
N ALA A 38 -5.48 -18.06 18.13
CA ALA A 38 -6.77 -18.41 17.52
C ALA A 38 -7.63 -19.26 18.48
N GLU A 39 -7.02 -20.26 19.13
CA GLU A 39 -7.68 -21.10 20.14
C GLU A 39 -8.10 -20.27 21.36
N LYS A 40 -7.20 -19.43 21.89
CA LYS A 40 -7.48 -18.55 23.04
C LYS A 40 -8.66 -17.61 22.79
N LEU A 41 -8.78 -17.11 21.56
CA LEU A 41 -9.86 -16.22 21.15
C LEU A 41 -11.13 -16.98 20.70
N GLY A 42 -11.08 -18.31 20.61
CA GLY A 42 -12.20 -19.14 20.15
C GLY A 42 -12.60 -18.89 18.69
N VAL A 43 -11.66 -18.43 17.85
CA VAL A 43 -11.89 -18.12 16.44
C VAL A 43 -11.14 -19.10 15.54
N SER A 44 -11.77 -19.47 14.41
CA SER A 44 -11.09 -20.24 13.36
C SER A 44 -10.31 -19.29 12.46
N VAL A 45 -9.00 -19.55 12.31
CA VAL A 45 -8.09 -18.70 11.55
C VAL A 45 -7.32 -19.56 10.56
N GLN A 46 -7.19 -19.05 9.33
CA GLN A 46 -6.31 -19.62 8.31
C GLN A 46 -5.31 -18.52 7.90
N PRO A 47 -4.13 -18.44 8.54
CA PRO A 47 -3.21 -17.31 8.34
C PRO A 47 -2.82 -17.13 6.87
N ARG A 48 -2.70 -18.24 6.14
CA ARG A 48 -2.35 -18.21 4.72
C ARG A 48 -3.34 -17.42 3.86
N HIS A 49 -4.63 -17.42 4.21
CA HIS A 49 -5.63 -16.62 3.49
C HIS A 49 -5.41 -15.11 3.62
N TYR A 50 -4.78 -14.65 4.71
CA TYR A 50 -4.45 -13.24 4.88
C TYR A 50 -3.29 -12.83 3.97
N LEU A 51 -2.22 -13.63 3.94
CA LEU A 51 -1.09 -13.44 3.05
C LEU A 51 -1.52 -13.47 1.58
N ASP A 52 -2.27 -14.49 1.18
CA ASP A 52 -2.69 -14.65 -0.22
C ASP A 52 -3.61 -13.50 -0.67
N LEU A 53 -4.48 -13.00 0.21
CA LEU A 53 -5.36 -11.87 -0.09
C LEU A 53 -4.59 -10.54 -0.18
N ALA A 54 -3.66 -10.28 0.74
CA ALA A 54 -2.81 -9.08 0.69
C ALA A 54 -1.94 -9.06 -0.57
N LYS A 55 -1.32 -10.21 -0.89
CA LYS A 55 -0.55 -10.40 -2.12
C LYS A 55 -1.41 -10.18 -3.36
N PHE A 56 -2.62 -10.74 -3.38
CA PHE A 56 -3.56 -10.52 -4.47
C PHE A 56 -3.88 -9.02 -4.65
N TRP A 57 -4.20 -8.30 -3.58
CA TRP A 57 -4.50 -6.87 -3.68
C TRP A 57 -3.34 -6.03 -4.22
N ILE A 58 -2.11 -6.37 -3.86
CA ILE A 58 -0.91 -5.70 -4.38
C ILE A 58 -0.68 -6.06 -5.85
N ASP A 59 -0.70 -7.35 -6.20
CA ASP A 59 -0.37 -7.82 -7.55
C ASP A 59 -1.45 -7.51 -8.59
N TYR A 60 -2.73 -7.43 -8.19
CA TYR A 60 -3.85 -7.11 -9.09
C TYR A 60 -4.21 -5.62 -9.13
N ARG A 61 -3.57 -4.77 -8.32
CA ARG A 61 -3.68 -3.32 -8.48
C ARG A 61 -3.04 -2.94 -9.82
N GLY A 62 -3.74 -2.14 -10.62
CA GLY A 62 -3.39 -1.88 -12.03
C GLY A 62 -3.79 -2.97 -13.02
N ASN A 63 -4.37 -4.09 -12.58
CA ASN A 63 -5.01 -5.08 -13.46
C ASN A 63 -6.53 -4.86 -13.46
N HIS A 64 -7.04 -4.38 -14.59
CA HIS A 64 -8.44 -3.95 -14.78
C HIS A 64 -9.30 -5.00 -15.49
N GLN A 65 -8.87 -6.26 -15.54
CA GLN A 65 -9.75 -7.32 -16.03
C GLN A 65 -11.02 -7.36 -15.17
N ASP A 66 -12.16 -7.15 -15.81
CA ASP A 66 -13.50 -7.18 -15.21
C ASP A 66 -13.76 -6.13 -14.12
N ARG A 67 -13.00 -5.02 -14.08
CA ARG A 67 -13.26 -3.87 -13.21
C ARG A 67 -12.77 -2.57 -13.83
N GLU A 68 -13.40 -1.45 -13.47
CA GLU A 68 -12.92 -0.12 -13.86
C GLU A 68 -11.61 0.23 -13.15
N THR A 69 -10.78 1.05 -13.81
CA THR A 69 -9.61 1.66 -13.17
C THR A 69 -10.06 2.75 -12.20
N THR A 70 -9.35 2.87 -11.08
CA THR A 70 -9.52 4.00 -10.16
C THR A 70 -8.40 5.05 -10.28
N GLY A 71 -7.53 4.89 -11.29
CA GLY A 71 -6.51 5.84 -11.67
C GLY A 71 -5.41 6.04 -10.63
N SER A 72 -4.55 7.02 -10.90
CA SER A 72 -3.38 7.32 -10.06
C SER A 72 -3.75 7.82 -8.67
N TYR A 73 -4.94 8.41 -8.48
CA TYR A 73 -5.46 8.83 -7.17
C TYR A 73 -5.42 7.68 -6.15
N ASN A 74 -5.67 6.44 -6.61
CA ASN A 74 -5.64 5.19 -5.84
C ASN A 74 -4.44 4.29 -6.17
N GLN A 75 -3.43 4.82 -6.87
CA GLN A 75 -2.25 4.07 -7.31
C GLN A 75 -2.66 2.85 -8.18
N ASP A 76 -3.73 2.99 -8.95
CA ASP A 76 -4.36 1.92 -9.71
C ASP A 76 -4.37 2.23 -11.22
N ASP A 77 -3.54 3.15 -11.69
CA ASP A 77 -3.39 3.44 -13.13
C ASP A 77 -2.50 2.42 -13.86
N LYS A 78 -1.65 1.69 -13.13
CA LYS A 78 -0.76 0.64 -13.67
C LYS A 78 -0.31 -0.34 -12.58
N PRO A 79 0.21 -1.54 -12.95
CA PRO A 79 0.70 -2.51 -11.99
C PRO A 79 1.69 -1.92 -10.99
N VAL A 80 1.59 -2.31 -9.72
CA VAL A 80 2.43 -1.78 -8.62
C VAL A 80 3.92 -1.82 -8.96
N LEU A 81 4.39 -2.94 -9.52
CA LEU A 81 5.80 -3.11 -9.86
C LEU A 81 6.24 -2.23 -11.04
N GLU A 82 5.31 -1.75 -11.87
CA GLU A 82 5.58 -0.87 -13.01
C GLU A 82 5.48 0.63 -12.66
N GLN A 83 5.02 0.97 -11.46
CA GLN A 83 4.98 2.35 -11.01
C GLN A 83 6.40 2.85 -10.70
N THR A 84 6.79 3.95 -11.34
CA THR A 84 8.12 4.55 -11.21
C THR A 84 8.18 5.72 -10.25
N LYS A 85 7.01 6.26 -9.84
CA LYS A 85 6.88 7.45 -8.99
C LYS A 85 5.75 7.25 -7.98
N ILE A 86 5.86 7.92 -6.84
CA ILE A 86 4.77 7.96 -5.86
C ILE A 86 3.79 9.08 -6.25
N VAL A 87 2.54 8.71 -6.56
CA VAL A 87 1.53 9.60 -7.15
C VAL A 87 0.16 9.43 -6.49
N GLY A 88 -0.73 10.40 -6.75
CA GLY A 88 -2.09 10.37 -6.25
C GLY A 88 -2.21 10.81 -4.80
N HIS A 89 -3.25 10.32 -4.11
CA HIS A 89 -3.52 10.67 -2.73
C HIS A 89 -2.38 10.21 -1.82
N SER A 90 -1.83 11.13 -1.02
CA SER A 90 -0.57 10.88 -0.30
C SER A 90 -0.69 9.79 0.77
N VAL A 91 -1.80 9.76 1.51
CA VAL A 91 -2.08 8.66 2.47
C VAL A 91 -2.24 7.31 1.77
N ARG A 92 -3.04 7.21 0.70
CA ARG A 92 -3.27 5.95 -0.03
C ARG A 92 -1.96 5.38 -0.56
N ALA A 93 -1.13 6.23 -1.14
CA ALA A 93 0.17 5.85 -1.66
C ALA A 93 1.14 5.41 -0.56
N GLY A 94 1.22 6.17 0.55
CA GLY A 94 2.07 5.81 1.69
C GLY A 94 1.67 4.48 2.32
N LEU A 95 0.36 4.25 2.54
CA LEU A 95 -0.14 3.00 3.12
C LEU A 95 -0.01 1.81 2.17
N LEU A 96 -0.14 2.03 0.85
CA LEU A 96 0.19 1.00 -0.14
C LEU A 96 1.67 0.63 -0.06
N ALA A 97 2.55 1.63 -0.03
CA ALA A 97 3.99 1.42 0.06
C ALA A 97 4.35 0.64 1.33
N SER A 98 3.78 0.97 2.50
CA SER A 98 3.99 0.18 3.72
C SER A 98 3.55 -1.28 3.57
N GLY A 99 2.43 -1.53 2.88
CA GLY A 99 1.96 -2.88 2.58
C GLY A 99 2.88 -3.65 1.63
N VAL A 100 3.40 -2.99 0.59
CA VAL A 100 4.35 -3.59 -0.35
C VAL A 100 5.69 -3.89 0.32
N ALA A 101 6.19 -2.99 1.17
CA ALA A 101 7.39 -3.22 1.97
C ALA A 101 7.22 -4.42 2.93
N ALA A 102 6.09 -4.51 3.63
CA ALA A 102 5.78 -5.66 4.47
C ALA A 102 5.69 -6.98 3.66
N LEU A 103 5.09 -6.93 2.46
CA LEU A 103 5.01 -8.11 1.59
C LEU A 103 6.39 -8.55 1.11
N ALA A 104 7.27 -7.59 0.79
CA ALA A 104 8.65 -7.87 0.42
C ALA A 104 9.38 -8.64 1.54
N ALA A 105 9.24 -8.19 2.79
CA ALA A 105 9.84 -8.85 3.95
C ALA A 105 9.29 -10.27 4.18
N VAL A 106 7.98 -10.48 3.98
CA VAL A 106 7.34 -11.79 4.19
C VAL A 106 7.65 -12.79 3.06
N THR A 107 7.84 -12.31 1.83
CA THR A 107 7.97 -13.17 0.63
C THR A 107 9.39 -13.30 0.09
N GLU A 108 10.34 -12.50 0.59
CA GLU A 108 11.73 -12.42 0.13
C GLU A 108 11.86 -12.14 -1.38
N ARG A 109 10.85 -11.50 -1.97
CA ARG A 109 10.81 -11.12 -3.38
C ARG A 109 11.46 -9.75 -3.61
N SER A 110 12.54 -9.73 -4.38
CA SER A 110 13.34 -8.51 -4.62
C SER A 110 12.61 -7.45 -5.42
N ASP A 111 11.68 -7.83 -6.30
CA ASP A 111 10.96 -6.90 -7.16
C ASP A 111 10.03 -5.95 -6.37
N TYR A 112 9.43 -6.42 -5.26
CA TYR A 112 8.73 -5.52 -4.34
C TYR A 112 9.68 -4.51 -3.69
N SER A 113 10.85 -4.96 -3.22
CA SER A 113 11.86 -4.06 -2.63
C SER A 113 12.38 -3.03 -3.63
N GLU A 114 12.60 -3.43 -4.88
CA GLU A 114 13.00 -2.53 -5.96
C GLU A 114 11.93 -1.47 -6.25
N ALA A 115 10.65 -1.86 -6.24
CA ALA A 115 9.54 -0.91 -6.36
C ALA A 115 9.52 0.09 -5.20
N MET A 116 9.75 -0.38 -3.97
CA MET A 116 9.83 0.49 -2.79
C MET A 116 11.01 1.45 -2.86
N GLN A 117 12.18 1.01 -3.30
CA GLN A 117 13.33 1.90 -3.49
C GLN A 117 13.02 3.03 -4.48
N ARG A 118 12.36 2.72 -5.61
CA ARG A 118 11.96 3.75 -6.59
C ARG A 118 11.00 4.78 -5.98
N TRP A 119 9.97 4.30 -5.27
CA TRP A 119 8.96 5.18 -4.68
C TRP A 119 9.53 6.01 -3.54
N TRP A 120 10.35 5.40 -2.68
CA TRP A 120 11.04 6.07 -1.58
C TRP A 120 11.96 7.17 -2.08
N SER A 121 12.85 6.88 -3.04
CA SER A 121 13.72 7.90 -3.63
C SER A 121 12.91 9.02 -4.27
N ASN A 122 11.88 8.72 -5.06
CA ASN A 122 11.03 9.76 -5.65
C ASN A 122 10.31 10.61 -4.58
N MET A 123 9.84 9.98 -3.50
CA MET A 123 9.19 10.67 -2.39
C MET A 123 10.15 11.62 -1.68
N VAL A 124 11.26 11.10 -1.17
CA VAL A 124 12.20 11.84 -0.31
C VAL A 124 12.96 12.90 -1.10
N GLU A 125 13.37 12.60 -2.33
CA GLU A 125 14.24 13.50 -3.11
C GLU A 125 13.47 14.60 -3.84
N ALA A 126 12.18 14.38 -4.16
CA ALA A 126 11.44 15.29 -5.05
C ALA A 126 10.05 15.71 -4.55
N ARG A 127 9.43 14.99 -3.59
CA ARG A 127 8.00 15.17 -3.25
C ARG A 127 7.71 15.27 -1.75
N MET A 128 8.74 15.44 -0.94
CA MET A 128 8.65 15.59 0.52
C MET A 128 9.05 17.02 0.93
N TYR A 129 8.24 17.62 1.79
CA TYR A 129 8.56 18.92 2.39
C TYR A 129 9.72 18.80 3.38
N LEU A 130 10.40 19.92 3.68
CA LEU A 130 11.46 19.95 4.70
C LEU A 130 11.01 19.40 6.08
N THR A 131 9.72 19.52 6.39
CA THR A 131 9.12 19.03 7.63
C THR A 131 8.82 17.52 7.62
N GLY A 132 9.06 16.82 6.52
CA GLY A 132 8.59 15.44 6.30
C GLY A 132 7.14 15.35 5.80
N GLY A 133 6.44 16.48 5.66
CA GLY A 133 5.07 16.51 5.15
C GLY A 133 4.97 16.00 3.71
N LEU A 134 3.84 15.40 3.36
CA LEU A 134 3.54 14.88 2.03
C LEU A 134 2.18 15.40 1.53
N GLY A 135 2.09 15.67 0.24
CA GLY A 135 0.88 16.17 -0.41
C GLY A 135 0.96 17.65 -0.70
N ALA A 136 1.19 17.99 -1.97
CA ALA A 136 1.31 19.36 -2.45
C ALA A 136 -0.05 19.97 -2.84
N ILE A 137 -0.99 19.13 -3.29
CA ILE A 137 -2.26 19.59 -3.85
C ILE A 137 -3.41 19.33 -2.87
N ALA A 138 -4.02 20.40 -2.38
CA ALA A 138 -5.11 20.33 -1.39
C ALA A 138 -6.43 19.77 -1.95
N SER A 139 -6.74 19.99 -3.22
CA SER A 139 -8.04 19.58 -3.80
C SER A 139 -8.25 18.07 -3.90
N TYR A 140 -7.17 17.29 -3.84
CA TYR A 140 -7.24 15.83 -3.82
C TYR A 140 -6.25 15.19 -2.84
N GLU A 141 -5.70 15.98 -1.91
CA GLU A 141 -4.96 15.46 -0.75
C GLU A 141 -3.73 14.63 -1.17
N GLY A 142 -3.03 15.09 -2.21
CA GLY A 142 -2.12 14.25 -2.97
C GLY A 142 -0.83 14.91 -3.45
N PHE A 143 0.03 14.08 -4.03
CA PHE A 143 1.32 14.48 -4.57
C PHE A 143 1.17 15.34 -5.81
N GLY A 144 1.87 16.47 -5.86
CA GLY A 144 2.05 17.25 -7.09
C GLY A 144 3.07 16.62 -8.04
N ASP A 145 3.54 17.43 -8.98
CA ASP A 145 4.69 17.10 -9.82
C ASP A 145 6.00 17.06 -9.00
N ASP A 146 7.06 16.52 -9.61
CA ASP A 146 8.38 16.50 -8.95
C ASP A 146 8.84 17.95 -8.68
N PHE A 147 9.30 18.20 -7.45
CA PHE A 147 9.69 19.52 -6.93
C PHE A 147 8.56 20.56 -6.82
N GLU A 148 7.30 20.16 -7.04
CA GLU A 148 6.14 20.99 -6.73
C GLU A 148 5.85 20.96 -5.22
N LEU A 149 6.50 21.87 -4.49
CA LEU A 149 6.42 21.95 -3.03
C LEU A 149 6.07 23.38 -2.56
N PRO A 150 4.87 23.90 -2.89
CA PRO A 150 4.46 25.21 -2.41
C PRO A 150 4.30 25.20 -0.89
N ASN A 151 4.69 26.28 -0.20
CA ASN A 151 4.51 26.40 1.25
C ASN A 151 3.03 26.35 1.71
N THR A 152 2.09 26.41 0.77
CA THR A 152 0.64 26.24 0.97
C THR A 152 0.17 24.79 0.72
N GLY A 153 1.10 23.83 0.69
CA GLY A 153 0.79 22.41 0.49
C GLY A 153 -0.19 21.85 1.50
N TYR A 154 -0.83 20.74 1.14
CA TYR A 154 -1.79 20.08 2.01
C TYR A 154 -1.12 19.46 3.25
N ALA A 155 0.01 18.77 3.04
CA ALA A 155 0.86 18.22 4.09
C ALA A 155 0.07 17.51 5.21
N GLU A 156 -0.81 16.56 4.83
CA GLU A 156 -1.75 15.93 5.75
C GLU A 156 -1.02 15.16 6.87
N THR A 157 -1.49 15.29 8.12
CA THR A 157 -0.95 14.54 9.26
C THR A 157 -1.00 13.03 9.03
N CYS A 158 -2.07 12.50 8.44
CA CYS A 158 -2.16 11.07 8.14
C CYS A 158 -1.13 10.63 7.09
N ALA A 159 -0.74 11.50 6.17
CA ALA A 159 0.29 11.17 5.18
C ALA A 159 1.67 11.08 5.84
N ALA A 160 1.96 11.96 6.82
CA ALA A 160 3.17 11.84 7.64
C ALA A 160 3.18 10.56 8.49
N VAL A 161 2.03 10.13 9.03
CA VAL A 161 1.93 8.84 9.75
C VAL A 161 2.13 7.65 8.82
N ALA A 162 1.57 7.69 7.61
CA ALA A 162 1.78 6.65 6.60
C ALA A 162 3.24 6.55 6.17
N GLU A 163 3.92 7.69 6.03
CA GLU A 163 5.36 7.76 5.80
C GLU A 163 6.16 7.13 6.95
N ALA A 164 5.82 7.46 8.20
CA ALA A 164 6.47 6.85 9.36
C ALA A 164 6.30 5.31 9.39
N PHE A 165 5.12 4.80 8.98
CA PHE A 165 4.95 3.34 8.82
C PHE A 165 5.87 2.77 7.75
N LEU A 166 6.05 3.45 6.61
CA LEU A 166 6.98 3.01 5.57
C LEU A 166 8.43 3.06 6.07
N ALA A 167 8.86 4.15 6.70
CA ALA A 167 10.24 4.37 7.14
C ALA A 167 10.71 3.41 8.24
N LEU A 168 9.79 2.78 8.96
CA LEU A 168 10.08 1.78 10.01
C LEU A 168 10.30 0.35 9.46
N ARG A 169 10.26 0.15 8.14
CA ARG A 169 10.42 -1.15 7.47
C ARG A 169 11.64 -1.16 6.56
#